data_AF-A0A916XRE7-F1
#
_entry.id   AF-A0A916XRE7-F1
#
_cell.length_a   1.000
_cell.length_b   1.000
_cell.length_c   1.000
_cell.angle_alpha   90.00
_cell.angle_beta   90.00
_cell.angle_gamma   90.00
#
_symmetry.space_group_name_H-M   'P 1'
#
loop_
_entity.id
_entity.type
_entity.pdbx_description
1 polymer ?
#
loop_
_entity_poly.entity_id
_entity_poly.type
_entity_poly.pdbx_seq_one_letter_code
_entity_poly.pdbx_strand_id
1 'polypeptide(L)'
;MAKTILAVDDSGSLRQMVAFSLKAAGYQVIEAVDGQDGLEKARNQVVDLVLTDQNMPRMDGLTLIKSLRGLPSYQRVPILMLTTESSDDMKAKGRAAGANGWLVKPFDPQKLTEVVKKVIG
;
A
#
# COMPACT_ATOMS: atom_id res chain seq x y z
N MET A 1 15.90 2.12 -13.33
CA MET A 1 14.52 1.83 -13.75
C MET A 1 13.58 2.53 -12.77
N ALA A 2 12.46 3.08 -13.24
CA ALA A 2 11.47 3.67 -12.35
C ALA A 2 10.88 2.58 -11.46
N LYS A 3 10.80 2.83 -10.15
CA LYS A 3 10.24 1.90 -9.18
C LYS A 3 8.73 1.85 -9.33
N THR A 4 8.14 0.66 -9.24
CA THR A 4 6.70 0.44 -9.41
C THR A 4 6.03 0.30 -8.04
N ILE A 5 4.94 1.02 -7.83
CA ILE A 5 4.18 1.05 -6.57
C ILE A 5 2.75 0.59 -6.84
N LEU A 6 2.27 -0.39 -6.09
CA LEU A 6 0.86 -0.78 -6.10
C LEU A 6 0.09 0.04 -5.07
N ALA A 7 -0.87 0.86 -5.50
CA ALA A 7 -1.75 1.65 -4.64
C ALA A 7 -3.16 1.04 -4.63
N VAL A 8 -3.53 0.48 -3.48
CA VAL A 8 -4.81 -0.20 -3.24
C VAL A 8 -5.66 0.65 -2.29
N ASP A 9 -6.76 1.19 -2.79
CA ASP A 9 -7.68 2.00 -2.00
C ASP A 9 -9.06 1.99 -2.67
N ASP A 10 -10.13 1.86 -1.90
CA ASP A 10 -11.51 1.83 -2.40
C ASP A 10 -12.03 3.21 -2.77
N SER A 11 -11.49 4.25 -2.13
CA SER A 11 -11.77 5.64 -2.48
C SER A 11 -11.05 6.02 -3.76
N GLY A 12 -11.81 6.16 -4.85
CA GLY A 12 -11.28 6.60 -6.15
C GLY A 12 -10.55 7.94 -6.08
N SER A 13 -11.06 8.90 -5.30
CA SER A 13 -10.42 10.21 -5.12
C SER A 13 -9.06 10.10 -4.45
N LEU A 14 -8.95 9.29 -3.39
CA LEU A 14 -7.69 9.12 -2.68
C LEU A 14 -6.68 8.34 -3.50
N ARG A 15 -7.12 7.27 -4.17
CA ARG A 15 -6.28 6.50 -5.09
C ARG A 15 -5.70 7.37 -6.20
N GLN A 16 -6.51 8.24 -6.80
CA GLN A 16 -6.05 9.21 -7.82
C GLN A 16 -5.05 10.22 -7.25
N MET A 17 -5.31 10.77 -6.07
CA MET A 17 -4.39 11.70 -5.40
C MET A 17 -3.02 11.05 -5.12
N VAL A 18 -3.03 9.84 -4.57
CA VAL A 18 -1.83 9.03 -4.32
C VAL A 18 -1.09 8.76 -5.63
N ALA A 19 -1.80 8.26 -6.64
CA ALA A 19 -1.20 7.93 -7.92
C ALA A 19 -0.59 9.15 -8.60
N PHE A 20 -1.28 10.28 -8.60
CA PHE A 20 -0.78 11.54 -9.16
C PHE A 20 0.51 11.99 -8.46
N SER A 21 0.53 11.98 -7.13
CA SER A 21 1.67 12.44 -6.32
C SER A 21 2.90 11.56 -6.51
N LEU A 22 2.72 10.24 -6.57
CA LEU A 22 3.79 9.28 -6.81
C LEU A 22 4.30 9.34 -8.26
N LYS A 23 3.42 9.48 -9.24
CA LYS A 23 3.80 9.68 -10.65
C LYS A 23 4.60 10.98 -10.83
N ALA A 24 4.19 12.06 -10.17
CA ALA A 24 4.92 13.33 -10.15
C ALA A 24 6.33 13.20 -9.52
N ALA A 25 6.50 12.28 -8.56
CA ALA A 25 7.80 11.95 -7.98
C ALA A 25 8.66 10.99 -8.83
N GLY A 26 8.19 10.59 -10.03
CA GLY A 26 8.93 9.73 -10.96
C GLY A 26 8.71 8.23 -10.78
N TYR A 27 7.72 7.82 -9.99
CA TYR A 27 7.38 6.40 -9.79
C TYR A 27 6.32 5.94 -10.80
N GLN A 28 6.35 4.64 -11.11
CA GLN A 28 5.21 3.99 -11.77
C GLN A 28 4.19 3.58 -10.72
N VAL A 29 2.90 3.78 -11.01
CA VAL A 29 1.83 3.43 -10.07
C VAL A 29 0.84 2.50 -10.75
N ILE A 30 0.60 1.36 -10.11
CA ILE A 30 -0.48 0.44 -10.44
C ILE A 30 -1.60 0.72 -9.43
N GLU A 31 -2.77 1.06 -9.92
CA GLU A 31 -3.92 1.39 -9.08
C GLU A 31 -4.81 0.15 -8.92
N ALA A 32 -5.30 -0.12 -7.72
CA ALA A 32 -6.26 -1.18 -7.44
C ALA A 32 -7.42 -0.68 -6.60
N VAL A 33 -8.63 -1.17 -6.91
CA VAL A 33 -9.88 -0.65 -6.32
C VAL A 33 -10.27 -1.33 -5.01
N ASP A 34 -9.69 -2.49 -4.70
CA ASP A 34 -9.91 -3.23 -3.47
C ASP A 34 -8.76 -4.22 -3.23
N GLY A 35 -8.74 -4.88 -2.07
CA GLY A 35 -7.71 -5.85 -1.72
C GLY A 35 -7.62 -7.04 -2.68
N GLN A 36 -8.74 -7.46 -3.29
CA GLN A 36 -8.74 -8.59 -4.22
C GLN A 36 -8.09 -8.22 -5.55
N ASP A 37 -8.47 -7.09 -6.13
CA ASP A 37 -7.86 -6.52 -7.34
C ASP A 37 -6.36 -6.23 -7.10
N GLY A 38 -6.01 -5.74 -5.91
CA GLY A 38 -4.62 -5.55 -5.50
C GLY A 38 -3.82 -6.86 -5.47
N LEU A 39 -4.40 -7.93 -4.91
CA LEU A 39 -3.76 -9.24 -4.86
C LEU A 39 -3.58 -9.86 -6.25
N GLU A 40 -4.59 -9.75 -7.12
CA GLU A 40 -4.51 -10.26 -8.50
C GLU A 40 -3.42 -9.53 -9.29
N LYS A 41 -3.36 -8.19 -9.20
CA LYS A 41 -2.30 -7.39 -9.82
C LYS A 41 -0.92 -7.74 -9.27
N ALA A 42 -0.81 -7.91 -7.96
CA ALA A 42 0.42 -8.30 -7.32
C ALA A 42 0.93 -9.68 -7.77
N ARG A 43 0.01 -10.63 -8.03
CA ARG A 43 0.38 -11.96 -8.55
C ARG A 43 0.89 -11.90 -9.99
N ASN A 44 0.35 -11.00 -10.81
CA ASN A 44 0.73 -10.87 -12.22
C ASN A 44 2.02 -10.08 -12.43
N GLN A 45 2.32 -9.12 -11.55
CA GLN A 45 3.51 -8.28 -11.65
C GLN A 45 4.11 -8.02 -10.27
N VAL A 46 5.43 -8.20 -10.14
CA VAL A 46 6.16 -7.84 -8.91
C VAL A 46 6.35 -6.34 -8.88
N VAL A 47 5.97 -5.71 -7.77
CA VAL A 47 6.16 -4.28 -7.50
C VAL A 47 7.22 -4.06 -6.44
N ASP A 48 7.74 -2.84 -6.35
CA ASP A 48 8.76 -2.45 -5.37
C ASP A 48 8.15 -2.01 -4.03
N LEU A 49 6.88 -1.62 -4.00
CA LEU A 49 6.16 -1.21 -2.79
C LEU A 49 4.66 -1.44 -2.97
N VAL A 50 3.99 -1.82 -1.88
CA VAL A 50 2.53 -1.86 -1.81
C VAL A 50 2.03 -0.83 -0.81
N LEU A 51 1.09 0.00 -1.23
CA LEU A 51 0.27 0.89 -0.41
C LEU A 51 -1.13 0.29 -0.37
N THR A 52 -1.65 -0.01 0.81
CA THR A 52 -3.01 -0.56 0.96
C THR A 52 -3.78 0.20 2.01
N ASP A 53 -5.05 0.50 1.73
CA ASP A 53 -5.98 0.93 2.76
C ASP A 53 -6.32 -0.22 3.72
N GLN A 54 -6.73 0.10 4.94
CA GLN A 54 -7.22 -0.89 5.90
C GLN A 54 -8.67 -1.31 5.59
N ASN A 55 -9.56 -0.35 5.33
CA ASN A 55 -11.00 -0.55 5.27
C ASN A 55 -11.45 -0.60 3.81
N MET A 56 -11.41 -1.78 3.22
CA MET A 56 -11.84 -1.99 1.83
C MET A 56 -12.98 -3.01 1.75
N PRO A 57 -13.90 -2.87 0.78
CA PRO A 57 -14.89 -3.90 0.50
C PRO A 57 -14.22 -5.16 -0.06
N ARG A 58 -14.87 -6.33 0.12
CA ARG A 58 -14.43 -7.67 -0.31
C ARG A 58 -13.21 -8.23 0.42
N MET A 59 -12.09 -7.52 0.43
CA MET A 59 -10.86 -7.92 1.09
C MET A 59 -10.22 -6.71 1.77
N ASP A 60 -10.06 -6.80 3.09
CA ASP A 60 -9.41 -5.75 3.89
C ASP A 60 -7.89 -5.72 3.68
N GLY A 61 -7.26 -4.62 4.09
CA GLY A 61 -5.82 -4.43 3.94
C GLY A 61 -4.98 -5.43 4.72
N LEU A 62 -5.47 -5.89 5.89
CA LEU A 62 -4.73 -6.87 6.70
C LEU A 62 -4.68 -8.25 6.03
N THR A 63 -5.78 -8.66 5.42
CA THR A 63 -5.93 -9.91 4.67
C THR A 63 -5.12 -9.85 3.39
N LEU A 64 -5.12 -8.70 2.70
CA LEU A 64 -4.25 -8.46 1.56
C LEU A 64 -2.77 -8.61 1.96
N ILE A 65 -2.33 -7.98 3.05
CA ILE A 65 -0.94 -8.07 3.53
C ILE A 65 -0.57 -9.52 3.81
N LYS A 66 -1.38 -10.27 4.55
CA LYS A 66 -1.13 -11.69 4.84
C LYS A 66 -1.03 -12.51 3.56
N SER A 67 -1.92 -12.25 2.59
CA SER A 67 -1.93 -12.95 1.31
C SER A 67 -0.67 -12.65 0.49
N LEU A 68 -0.21 -11.40 0.47
CA LEU A 68 1.03 -10.99 -0.17
C LEU A 68 2.24 -11.61 0.53
N ARG A 69 2.28 -11.64 1.86
CA ARG A 69 3.38 -12.28 2.60
C ARG A 69 3.46 -13.80 2.36
N GLY A 70 2.35 -14.44 1.98
CA GLY A 70 2.34 -15.82 1.50
C GLY A 70 2.97 -16.02 0.12
N LEU A 71 3.16 -14.96 -0.67
CA LEU A 71 3.80 -15.06 -1.99
C LEU A 71 5.33 -14.94 -1.86
N PRO A 72 6.12 -15.88 -2.43
CA PRO A 72 7.58 -15.83 -2.38
C PRO A 72 8.17 -14.50 -2.88
N SER A 73 7.55 -13.92 -3.92
CA SER A 73 7.97 -12.66 -4.55
C SER A 73 7.75 -11.43 -3.66
N TYR A 74 6.89 -11.53 -2.65
CA TYR A 74 6.46 -10.41 -1.81
C TYR A 74 6.94 -10.54 -0.37
N GLN A 75 7.75 -11.53 -0.03
CA GLN A 75 8.29 -11.67 1.33
C GLN A 75 9.15 -10.48 1.76
N ARG A 76 9.85 -9.85 0.80
CA ARG A 76 10.75 -8.71 1.03
C ARG A 76 10.22 -7.38 0.51
N VAL A 77 9.12 -7.41 -0.24
CA VAL A 77 8.52 -6.17 -0.78
C VAL A 77 7.95 -5.37 0.39
N PRO A 78 8.34 -4.11 0.59
CA PRO A 78 7.77 -3.29 1.63
C PRO A 78 6.26 -3.10 1.42
N ILE A 79 5.49 -3.19 2.51
CA ILE A 79 4.05 -2.92 2.49
C ILE A 79 3.74 -1.83 3.52
N LEU A 80 3.14 -0.76 3.06
CA LEU A 80 2.70 0.39 3.86
C LEU A 80 1.18 0.41 3.92
N MET A 81 0.64 0.50 5.13
CA MET A 81 -0.79 0.55 5.36
C MET A 81 -1.26 2.01 5.52
N LEU A 82 -2.22 2.41 4.72
CA LEU A 82 -2.95 3.67 4.89
C LEU A 82 -4.16 3.35 5.78
N THR A 83 -4.35 4.10 6.86
CA THR A 83 -5.48 3.84 7.79
C THR A 83 -6.00 5.14 8.37
N THR A 84 -7.29 5.21 8.70
CA THR A 84 -7.85 6.29 9.52
C THR A 84 -7.65 6.05 11.01
N GLU A 85 -7.35 4.81 11.41
CA GLU A 85 -7.26 4.41 12.81
C GLU A 85 -5.80 4.36 13.27
N SER A 86 -5.47 5.14 14.30
CA SER A 86 -4.13 5.20 14.88
C SER A 86 -3.97 4.38 16.16
N SER A 87 -4.96 3.52 16.47
CA SER A 87 -4.97 2.70 17.68
C SER A 87 -3.76 1.75 17.71
N ASP A 88 -3.19 1.57 18.90
CA ASP A 88 -2.02 0.71 19.06
C ASP A 88 -2.34 -0.77 18.76
N ASP A 89 -3.58 -1.19 18.96
CA ASP A 89 -4.08 -2.50 18.55
C ASP A 89 -4.04 -2.69 17.03
N MET A 90 -4.42 -1.68 16.24
CA MET A 90 -4.32 -1.77 14.79
C MET A 90 -2.87 -1.78 14.32
N LYS A 91 -2.00 -1.00 14.95
CA LYS A 91 -0.55 -1.07 14.67
C LYS A 91 0.04 -2.44 15.01
N ALA A 92 -0.42 -3.07 16.09
CA ALA A 92 0.00 -4.42 16.46
C ALA A 92 -0.47 -5.45 15.43
N LYS A 93 -1.75 -5.38 15.01
CA LYS A 93 -2.31 -6.26 13.97
C LYS A 93 -1.61 -6.09 12.62
N GLY A 94 -1.35 -4.86 12.20
CA GLY A 94 -0.62 -4.56 10.96
C GLY A 94 0.82 -5.10 10.99
N ARG A 95 1.55 -4.89 12.10
CA ARG A 95 2.89 -5.48 12.27
C ARG A 95 2.86 -7.01 12.27
N ALA A 96 1.90 -7.63 12.96
CA ALA A 96 1.74 -9.07 12.98
C ALA A 96 1.36 -9.64 11.60
N ALA A 97 0.63 -8.89 10.78
CA ALA A 97 0.35 -9.25 9.39
C ALA A 97 1.58 -9.13 8.49
N GLY A 98 2.58 -8.34 8.89
CA GLY A 98 3.83 -8.13 8.17
C GLY A 98 3.94 -6.77 7.47
N ALA A 99 3.17 -5.76 7.86
CA ALA A 99 3.34 -4.39 7.37
C ALA A 99 4.67 -3.79 7.85
N ASN A 100 5.34 -3.02 6.97
CA ASN A 100 6.58 -2.31 7.30
C ASN A 100 6.34 -0.94 7.92
N GLY A 101 5.15 -0.37 7.71
CA GLY A 101 4.79 0.93 8.27
C GLY A 101 3.33 1.28 8.01
N TRP A 102 2.90 2.38 8.60
CA TRP A 102 1.54 2.90 8.47
C TRP A 102 1.53 4.41 8.31
N LEU A 103 0.52 4.92 7.61
CA LEU A 103 0.26 6.34 7.44
C LEU A 103 -1.18 6.64 7.81
N VAL A 104 -1.37 7.55 8.76
CA VAL A 104 -2.70 7.91 9.27
C VAL A 104 -3.34 8.94 8.35
N LYS A 105 -4.60 8.72 7.98
CA LYS A 105 -5.44 9.65 7.21
C LYS A 105 -6.05 10.72 8.14
N PRO A 106 -6.20 11.98 7.70
CA PRO A 106 -5.71 12.53 6.42
C PRO A 106 -4.19 12.71 6.43
N PHE A 107 -3.54 12.39 5.32
CA PHE A 107 -2.10 12.59 5.15
C PHE A 107 -1.80 13.56 4.01
N ASP A 108 -0.70 14.28 4.16
CA ASP A 108 -0.18 15.16 3.11
C ASP A 108 0.45 14.30 1.98
N PRO A 109 0.13 14.56 0.69
CA PRO A 109 0.77 13.87 -0.43
C PRO A 109 2.31 14.01 -0.45
N GLN A 110 2.86 15.12 0.04
CA GLN A 110 4.31 15.29 0.21
C GLN A 110 4.85 14.33 1.28
N LYS A 111 4.15 14.21 2.41
CA LYS A 111 4.53 13.27 3.47
C LYS A 111 4.48 11.82 2.99
N LEU A 112 3.49 11.46 2.17
CA LEU A 112 3.42 10.15 1.54
C LEU A 112 4.66 9.88 0.66
N THR A 113 5.01 10.82 -0.21
CA THR A 113 6.17 10.66 -1.12
C THR A 113 7.49 10.58 -0.36
N GLU A 114 7.65 11.33 0.75
CA GLU A 114 8.80 11.19 1.64
C GLU A 114 8.90 9.81 2.29
N VAL A 115 7.78 9.29 2.82
CA VAL A 115 7.75 7.97 3.45
C VAL A 115 8.07 6.89 2.43
N VAL A 116 7.47 6.96 1.25
CA VAL A 116 7.74 6.05 0.13
C VAL A 116 9.21 6.08 -0.26
N LYS A 117 9.79 7.28 -0.37
CA LYS A 117 11.22 7.46 -0.69
C LYS A 117 12.14 6.85 0.37
N LYS A 118 11.79 6.95 1.65
CA LYS A 118 12.56 6.32 2.76
C LYS A 118 12.48 4.79 2.78
N VAL A 119 11.43 4.22 2.18
CA VAL A 119 11.17 2.78 2.22
C VAL A 119 11.69 2.08 0.97
N ILE A 120 11.63 2.73 -0.19
CA ILE A 120 12.12 2.20 -1.48
C ILE A 120 13.58 2.61 -1.77
N GLY A 121 13.99 3.80 -1.32
CA GLY A 121 15.32 4.38 -1.56
C GLY A 121 16.33 4.00 -0.51
#